data_AF-A0A958PLS8-F1
#
_entry.id   AF-A0A958PLS8-F1
#
_cell.length_a   1.000
_cell.length_b   1.000
_cell.length_c   1.000
_cell.angle_alpha   90.00
_cell.angle_beta   90.00
_cell.angle_gamma   90.00
#
_symmetry.space_group_name_H-M   'P 1'
#
loop_
_entity.id
_entity.type
_entity.pdbx_description
1 polymer ?
#
loop_
_entity_poly.entity_id
_entity_poly.type
_entity_poly.pdbx_seq_one_letter_code
_entity_poly.pdbx_strand_id
1 'polypeptide(L)' 'MNTPSNIYDFTDYRDFLKDRYRQLKESDPAFSFRHFSKQAGFGSPNYLKLVMDGKRNLSDEAIGK' A
#
# COMPACT_ATOMS: atom_id res chain seq x y z
N MET A 1 -15.80 -6.85 13.45
CA MET A 1 -14.71 -5.94 13.86
C MET A 1 -13.59 -6.10 12.85
N ASN A 2 -13.28 -5.08 12.04
CA ASN A 2 -12.18 -5.16 11.07
C ASN A 2 -10.87 -4.83 11.81
N THR A 3 -10.20 -5.85 12.32
CA THR A 3 -8.86 -5.68 12.91
C THR A 3 -7.90 -5.27 11.78
N PRO A 4 -7.07 -4.22 11.96
CA PRO A 4 -6.09 -3.86 10.95
C PRO A 4 -5.15 -5.04 10.70
N SER A 5 -4.89 -5.34 9.43
CA SER A 5 -4.13 -6.54 9.06
C SER A 5 -2.71 -6.44 9.57
N ASN A 6 -2.21 -7.51 10.18
CA ASN A 6 -0.88 -7.55 10.73
C ASN A 6 0.11 -7.93 9.62
N ILE A 7 1.28 -7.30 9.58
CA ILE A 7 2.32 -7.60 8.58
C ILE A 7 2.80 -9.05 8.66
N TYR A 8 2.74 -9.67 9.85
CA TYR A 8 3.16 -11.06 10.06
C TYR A 8 2.18 -12.09 9.46
N ASP A 9 0.98 -11.68 9.06
CA ASP A 9 -0.01 -12.55 8.45
C ASP A 9 0.26 -12.80 6.95
N PHE A 10 1.24 -12.08 6.38
CA PHE A 10 1.52 -12.10 4.94
C PHE A 10 2.95 -12.56 4.67
N THR A 11 3.09 -13.46 3.68
CA THR A 11 4.40 -13.87 3.14
C THR A 11 4.84 -13.02 1.95
N ASP A 12 3.90 -12.33 1.30
CA ASP A 12 4.15 -11.37 0.22
C ASP A 12 3.68 -9.97 0.67
N TYR A 13 4.60 -9.02 0.68
CA TYR A 13 4.32 -7.62 1.02
C TYR A 13 3.28 -6.98 0.09
N ARG A 14 3.13 -7.48 -1.14
CA ARG A 14 2.12 -6.99 -2.09
C ARG A 14 0.71 -7.32 -1.62
N ASP A 15 0.52 -8.48 -1.01
CA ASP A 15 -0.79 -8.90 -0.52
C ASP A 15 -1.17 -8.12 0.73
N PHE A 16 -0.20 -7.85 1.62
CA PHE A 16 -0.39 -6.90 2.70
C PHE A 16 -0.82 -5.52 2.19
N LEU A 17 -0.14 -4.97 1.17
CA LEU A 17 -0.48 -3.66 0.62
C LEU A 17 -1.89 -3.62 0.01
N LYS A 18 -2.31 -4.68 -0.69
CA LYS A 18 -3.66 -4.79 -1.27
C LYS A 18 -4.73 -4.81 -0.18
N ASP A 19 -4.54 -5.63 0.85
CA ASP A 19 -5.53 -5.75 1.92
C ASP A 19 -5.55 -4.47 2.78
N ARG A 20 -4.40 -3.86 3.02
CA ARG A 20 -4.33 -2.56 3.71
C ARG A 20 -5.02 -1.46 2.92
N TYR A 21 -4.80 -1.39 1.60
CA TYR A 21 -5.51 -0.44 0.74
C TYR A 21 -7.02 -0.68 0.78
N ARG A 22 -7.47 -1.94 0.74
CA ARG A 22 -8.89 -2.30 0.85
C ARG A 22 -9.51 -1.79 2.14
N GLN A 23 -8.86 -2.02 3.29
CA GLN A 23 -9.33 -1.52 4.59
C GLN A 23 -9.43 0.00 4.62
N LEU A 24 -8.44 0.71 4.08
CA LEU A 24 -8.44 2.17 4.01
C LEU A 24 -9.56 2.70 3.09
N LYS A 25 -9.82 2.00 1.98
CA LYS A 25 -10.90 2.33 1.05
C LYS A 25 -12.30 2.04 1.61
N GLU A 26 -12.43 0.98 2.41
CA GLU A 26 -13.65 0.66 3.15
C GLU A 26 -13.91 1.72 4.24
N SER A 27 -12.88 2.24 4.90
CA SER A 27 -13.01 3.30 5.90
C SER A 27 -13.26 4.69 5.31
N ASP A 28 -12.63 4.98 4.17
CA ASP A 28 -12.76 6.23 3.43
C ASP A 28 -12.91 5.95 1.93
N PRO A 29 -14.14 6.03 1.38
CA PRO A 29 -14.39 5.84 -0.04
C PRO A 29 -13.66 6.84 -0.95
N ALA A 30 -13.20 8.00 -0.44
CA ALA A 30 -12.40 8.95 -1.21
C ALA A 30 -10.90 8.60 -1.24
N PHE A 31 -10.46 7.64 -0.40
CA PHE A 31 -9.07 7.19 -0.37
C PHE A 31 -8.62 6.69 -1.75
N SER A 32 -7.42 7.07 -2.18
CA SER A 32 -6.92 6.80 -3.53
C SER A 32 -5.45 6.38 -3.51
N PHE A 33 -5.02 5.68 -4.55
CA PHE A 33 -3.60 5.31 -4.70
C PHE A 33 -2.66 6.52 -4.71
N ARG A 34 -3.12 7.67 -5.23
CA ARG A 34 -2.39 8.95 -5.17
C ARG A 34 -2.18 9.39 -3.74
N HIS A 35 -3.24 9.40 -2.94
CA HIS A 35 -3.14 9.77 -1.54
C HIS A 35 -2.24 8.78 -0.79
N PHE A 36 -2.41 7.48 -1.03
CA PHE A 36 -1.61 6.44 -0.38
C PHE A 36 -0.11 6.57 -0.68
N SER A 37 0.24 6.75 -1.95
CA SER A 37 1.64 6.90 -2.38
C SER A 37 2.25 8.18 -1.80
N LYS A 38 1.49 9.28 -1.77
CA LYS A 38 1.94 10.55 -1.18
C LYS A 38 2.17 10.44 0.33
N GLN A 39 1.27 9.76 1.05
CA GLN A 39 1.41 9.55 2.50
C GLN A 39 2.64 8.71 2.85
N ALA A 40 2.98 7.73 2.00
CA ALA A 40 4.19 6.89 2.15
C ALA A 40 5.45 7.52 1.52
N GLY A 41 5.50 8.84 1.35
CA GLY A 41 6.71 9.55 0.89
C GLY A 41 7.09 9.35 -0.58
N PHE A 42 6.26 8.70 -1.40
CA PHE A 42 6.56 8.45 -2.80
C PHE A 42 6.17 9.64 -3.69
N GLY A 43 7.09 10.05 -4.57
CA GLY A 43 6.85 11.12 -5.55
C GLY A 43 5.91 10.71 -6.68
N SER A 44 5.83 9.42 -7.00
CA SER A 44 4.92 8.93 -8.04
C SER A 44 3.54 8.61 -7.45
N PRO A 45 2.44 9.21 -7.98
CA PRO A 45 1.10 9.06 -7.43
C PRO A 45 0.55 7.63 -7.54
N ASN A 46 1.09 6.80 -8.44
CA ASN A 46 0.65 5.43 -8.61
C ASN A 46 1.70 4.41 -8.16
N TYR A 47 2.70 4.83 -7.40
CA TYR A 47 3.82 3.96 -7.01
C TYR A 47 3.33 2.69 -6.32
N LEU A 48 2.55 2.84 -5.24
CA LEU A 48 2.06 1.69 -4.47
C LEU A 48 1.10 0.82 -5.29
N LYS A 49 0.33 1.40 -6.22
CA LYS A 49 -0.48 0.63 -7.17
C LYS A 49 0.38 -0.25 -8.06
N LEU A 50 1.45 0.29 -8.64
CA LEU A 50 2.37 -0.47 -9.49
C LEU A 50 3.07 -1.58 -8.72
N VAL A 51 3.38 -1.34 -7.44
CA VAL A 51 3.93 -2.36 -6.55
C VAL A 51 2.93 -3.49 -6.32
N MET A 52 1.68 -3.16 -5.97
CA MET A 52 0.60 -4.15 -5.79
C MET A 52 0.30 -4.94 -7.07
N ASP A 53 0.37 -4.28 -8.24
CA ASP A 53 0.18 -4.90 -9.56
C ASP A 53 1.41 -5.75 -10.00
N GLY A 54 2.49 -5.79 -9.21
CA GLY A 54 3.73 -6.51 -9.57
C GLY A 54 4.57 -5.84 -10.67
N LYS A 55 4.20 -4.62 -11.08
CA LYS A 55 4.91 -3.83 -12.12
C LYS A 55 6.12 -3.08 -11.59
N ARG A 56 6.23 -2.94 -10.27
CA ARG A 56 7.39 -2.38 -9.55
C ARG A 56 7.67 -3.20 -8.29
N ASN A 57 8.89 -3.10 -7.78
CA ASN A 57 9.28 -3.63 -6.48
C ASN A 57 9.46 -2.49 -5.48
N LEU A 58 9.27 -2.78 -4.20
CA LEU A 58 9.85 -1.97 -3.13
C LEU A 58 11.37 -2.21 -3.18
N SER A 59 12.11 -1.22 -3.67
CA SER A 59 13.58 -1.23 -3.66
C SER A 59 14.11 -0.69 -2.34
N ASP A 60 15.42 -0.79 -2.11
CA ASP A 60 16.06 -0.22 -0.93
C ASP A 60 15.82 1.29 -0.80
N GLU A 61 15.62 2.00 -1.92
CA GLU A 61 15.24 3.42 -1.95
C GLU A 61 13.86 3.71 -1.31
N ALA A 62 13.02 2.68 -1.15
CA ALA A 62 11.74 2.77 -0.47
C ALA A 62 11.87 2.59 1.05
N ILE A 63 13.01 2.11 1.54
CA ILE A 63 13.25 1.92 2.97
C ILE A 63 13.36 3.31 3.62
N GLY A 64 12.50 3.59 4.60
CA GLY A 64 12.51 4.83 5.39
C GLY A 64 11.78 6.01 4.76
N LYS A 65 10.99 5.79 3.69
CA LYS A 65 10.06 6.79 3.14
C LYS A 65 8.72 6.83 3.87
#